data_AF-A0A972FQC0-F1
#
_entry.id   AF-A0A972FQC0-F1
#
_cell.length_a   1.000
_cell.length_b   1.000
_cell.length_c   1.000
_cell.angle_alpha   90.00
_cell.angle_beta   90.00
_cell.angle_gamma   90.00
#
_symmetry.space_group_name_H-M   'P 1'
#
loop_
_entity.id
_entity.type
_entity.pdbx_description
1 polymer ?
#
loop_
_entity_poly.entity_id
_entity_poly.type
_entity_poly.pdbx_seq_one_letter_code
_entity_poly.pdbx_strand_id
1 'polypeptide(L)'
;MKKISIILTAIGIVAFMGCDPATYEDISPEVPEVVTYSANVRPIIENSCLSCHSVATDNQEPNLETYENVKHAVEEHGLLDQIAAPSGQGMPQDLRLPQPQIDLITIWAQTGFNP
;
A
#
# COMPACT_ATOMS: atom_id res chain seq x y z
N MET A 1 -40.14 -0.75 64.38
CA MET A 1 -40.78 0.26 63.51
C MET A 1 -39.96 0.39 62.24
N LYS A 2 -40.57 0.14 61.07
CA LYS A 2 -40.40 0.90 59.80
C LYS A 2 -38.93 1.18 59.39
N LYS A 3 -38.38 0.70 58.26
CA LYS A 3 -38.96 0.47 56.93
C LYS A 3 -38.02 -0.45 56.14
N ILE A 4 -38.50 -1.62 55.74
CA ILE A 4 -37.86 -2.44 54.70
C ILE A 4 -38.24 -1.79 53.37
N SER A 5 -37.25 -1.32 52.62
CA SER A 5 -37.46 -0.79 51.28
C SER A 5 -37.00 -1.84 50.26
N ILE A 6 -37.88 -2.77 49.96
CA ILE A 6 -37.78 -3.62 48.76
C ILE A 6 -38.16 -2.71 47.59
N ILE A 7 -37.20 -2.32 46.78
CA ILE A 7 -37.46 -1.72 45.47
C ILE A 7 -36.97 -2.71 44.42
N LEU A 8 -37.94 -3.46 43.91
CA LEU A 8 -37.94 -4.13 42.62
C LEU A 8 -37.70 -3.09 41.52
N THR A 9 -36.52 -3.11 40.89
CA THR A 9 -36.35 -2.47 39.58
C THR A 9 -35.52 -3.36 38.66
N ALA A 10 -36.26 -3.98 37.75
CA ALA A 10 -35.91 -4.37 36.40
C ALA A 10 -34.59 -5.12 36.13
N ILE A 11 -34.76 -6.39 35.80
CA ILE A 11 -33.98 -7.13 34.79
C ILE A 11 -33.61 -6.17 33.64
N GLY A 12 -32.36 -5.72 33.65
CA GLY A 12 -31.70 -5.07 32.52
C GLY A 12 -31.15 -6.14 31.61
N ILE A 13 -31.78 -6.27 30.46
CA ILE A 13 -31.51 -7.21 29.37
C ILE A 13 -30.01 -7.39 29.13
N VAL A 14 -29.55 -8.64 29.29
CA VAL A 14 -28.38 -9.15 28.59
C VAL A 14 -28.69 -9.07 27.11
N ALA A 15 -28.17 -8.04 26.45
CA ALA A 15 -27.90 -8.08 25.02
C ALA A 15 -26.43 -7.70 24.88
N PHE A 16 -25.60 -8.73 24.75
CA PHE A 16 -24.38 -8.61 24.00
C PHE A 16 -24.77 -8.05 22.64
N MET A 17 -24.73 -6.73 22.47
CA MET A 17 -24.37 -6.18 21.18
C MET A 17 -22.89 -6.51 21.01
N GLY A 18 -22.64 -7.78 20.66
CA GLY A 18 -21.53 -8.10 19.80
C GLY A 18 -21.74 -7.24 18.58
N CYS A 19 -21.01 -6.12 18.53
CA CYS A 19 -20.55 -5.65 17.26
C CYS A 19 -19.69 -6.82 16.77
N ASP A 20 -20.28 -7.73 15.99
CA ASP A 20 -19.48 -8.35 14.94
C ASP A 20 -18.97 -7.14 14.17
N PRO A 21 -17.67 -6.79 14.21
CA PRO A 21 -17.13 -6.19 13.01
C PRO A 21 -17.34 -7.29 11.98
N ALA A 22 -18.46 -7.22 11.24
CA ALA A 22 -18.71 -8.05 10.08
C ALA A 22 -17.37 -8.12 9.40
N THR A 23 -16.81 -9.33 9.40
CA THR A 23 -15.47 -9.61 8.95
C THR A 23 -15.32 -8.80 7.67
N TYR A 24 -14.49 -7.77 7.73
CA TYR A 24 -13.83 -7.32 6.54
C TYR A 24 -13.02 -8.56 6.18
N GLU A 25 -13.66 -9.46 5.43
CA GLU A 25 -13.01 -10.52 4.69
C GLU A 25 -12.01 -9.76 3.85
N ASP A 26 -10.84 -9.60 4.45
CA ASP A 26 -9.54 -9.69 3.85
C ASP A 26 -9.57 -9.55 2.33
N ILE A 27 -9.94 -8.36 1.86
CA ILE A 27 -9.55 -7.91 0.53
C ILE A 27 -8.11 -7.42 0.66
N SER A 28 -7.24 -8.21 1.28
CA SER A 28 -5.82 -8.10 1.01
C SER A 28 -5.66 -8.54 -0.44
N PRO A 29 -5.21 -7.66 -1.34
CA PRO A 29 -4.96 -8.07 -2.71
C PRO A 29 -3.98 -9.24 -2.66
N GLU A 30 -4.41 -10.38 -3.18
CA GLU A 30 -3.54 -11.55 -3.30
C GLU A 30 -2.31 -11.13 -4.08
N VAL A 31 -1.16 -11.16 -3.42
CA VAL A 31 0.12 -10.90 -4.07
C VAL A 31 0.36 -12.07 -5.02
N PRO A 32 0.53 -11.83 -6.33
CA PRO A 32 0.67 -12.91 -7.29
C PRO A 32 1.89 -13.77 -6.97
N GLU A 33 1.79 -15.09 -7.20
CA GLU A 33 2.87 -16.05 -6.94
C GLU A 33 4.16 -15.70 -7.70
N VAL A 34 4.02 -15.06 -8.87
CA VAL A 34 5.13 -14.56 -9.69
C VAL A 34 4.88 -13.10 -10.04
N VAL A 35 5.78 -12.24 -9.61
CA VAL A 35 5.79 -10.82 -9.98
C VAL A 35 6.74 -10.61 -11.15
N THR A 36 6.27 -10.00 -12.24
CA THR A 36 7.09 -9.61 -13.38
C THR A 36 7.02 -8.12 -13.66
N TYR A 37 8.02 -7.60 -14.36
CA TYR A 37 8.04 -6.20 -14.72
C TYR A 37 6.86 -5.86 -15.63
N SER A 38 6.72 -6.62 -16.72
CA SER A 38 5.69 -6.38 -17.74
C SER A 38 4.25 -6.44 -17.21
N ALA A 39 3.94 -7.35 -16.30
CA ALA A 39 2.59 -7.55 -15.79
C ALA A 39 2.26 -6.69 -14.57
N ASN A 40 3.24 -6.43 -13.69
CA ASN A 40 2.97 -5.84 -12.37
C ASN A 40 3.65 -4.49 -12.17
N VAL A 41 4.94 -4.37 -12.48
CA VAL A 41 5.71 -3.15 -12.16
C VAL A 41 5.49 -2.05 -13.19
N ARG A 42 5.55 -2.37 -14.49
CA ARG A 42 5.42 -1.39 -15.57
C ARG A 42 4.12 -0.57 -15.46
N PRO A 43 2.94 -1.16 -15.21
CA PRO A 43 1.73 -0.37 -15.04
C PRO A 43 1.80 0.61 -13.85
N ILE A 44 2.51 0.27 -12.77
CA ILE A 44 2.68 1.18 -11.63
C ILE A 44 3.59 2.35 -12.04
N ILE A 45 4.72 2.06 -12.68
CA ILE A 45 5.67 3.08 -13.14
C ILE A 45 5.01 4.04 -14.13
N GLU A 46 4.29 3.51 -15.13
CA GLU A 46 3.59 4.30 -16.15
C GLU A 46 2.56 5.25 -15.53
N ASN A 47 1.78 4.78 -14.56
CA ASN A 47 0.68 5.55 -13.98
C ASN A 47 1.10 6.50 -12.86
N SER A 48 2.21 6.23 -12.17
CA SER A 48 2.56 6.95 -10.94
C SER A 48 3.92 7.63 -10.96
N CYS A 49 4.75 7.39 -11.97
CA CYS A 49 6.12 7.92 -12.00
C CYS A 49 6.41 8.75 -13.27
N LEU A 50 5.95 8.30 -14.44
CA LEU A 50 6.36 8.89 -15.72
C LEU A 50 5.86 10.33 -15.97
N SER A 51 4.89 10.82 -15.20
CA SER A 51 4.50 12.23 -15.26
C SER A 51 5.64 13.19 -14.92
N CYS A 52 6.63 12.75 -14.15
CA CYS A 52 7.81 13.54 -13.77
C CYS A 52 9.13 12.87 -14.21
N HIS A 53 9.21 11.55 -14.11
CA HIS A 53 10.41 10.76 -14.40
C HIS A 53 10.45 10.21 -15.83
N SER A 54 10.11 11.05 -16.81
CA SER A 54 10.29 10.76 -18.23
C SER A 54 11.14 11.84 -18.89
N VAL A 55 11.78 11.49 -20.01
CA VAL A 55 12.57 12.45 -20.81
C VAL A 55 11.68 13.56 -21.37
N ALA A 56 10.41 13.25 -21.62
CA ALA A 56 9.47 14.17 -22.25
C ALA A 56 8.87 15.21 -21.30
N THR A 57 8.71 14.90 -20.01
CA THR A 57 7.97 15.75 -19.07
C THR A 57 8.82 16.73 -18.27
N ASP A 58 10.02 16.33 -17.84
CA ASP A 58 10.89 17.26 -17.08
C ASP A 58 12.37 16.84 -17.05
N ASN A 59 12.72 15.70 -17.66
CA ASN A 59 14.06 15.11 -17.64
C ASN A 59 14.64 15.01 -16.20
N GLN A 60 13.76 14.78 -15.21
CA GLN A 60 14.17 14.51 -13.84
C GLN A 60 14.83 13.14 -13.75
N GLU A 61 16.00 13.10 -13.12
CA GLU A 61 16.67 11.86 -12.80
C GLU A 61 16.04 11.22 -11.54
N PRO A 62 15.91 9.87 -11.48
CA PRO A 62 16.23 8.94 -12.55
C PRO A 62 15.16 8.94 -13.66
N ASN A 63 15.56 8.69 -14.90
CA ASN A 63 14.62 8.27 -15.95
C ASN A 63 14.00 6.91 -15.55
N LEU A 64 12.69 6.72 -15.74
CA LEU A 64 11.99 5.45 -15.42
C LEU A 64 11.23 4.83 -16.61
N GLU A 65 11.48 5.26 -17.84
CA GLU A 65 10.73 4.86 -19.05
C GLU A 65 10.96 3.42 -19.51
N THR A 66 12.05 2.78 -19.08
CA THR A 66 12.43 1.45 -19.55
C THR A 66 12.64 0.50 -18.38
N TYR A 67 12.53 -0.80 -18.67
CA TYR A 67 12.85 -1.86 -17.71
C TYR A 67 14.23 -1.66 -17.08
N GLU A 68 15.27 -1.43 -17.90
CA GLU A 68 16.64 -1.27 -17.42
C GLU A 68 16.79 -0.03 -16.55
N ASN A 69 16.12 1.07 -16.91
CA ASN A 69 16.15 2.30 -16.14
C ASN A 69 15.48 2.13 -14.77
N VAL A 70 14.32 1.45 -14.72
CA VAL A 70 13.62 1.17 -13.45
C VAL A 70 14.45 0.23 -12.58
N LYS A 71 15.04 -0.82 -13.16
CA LYS A 71 15.96 -1.72 -12.45
C LYS A 71 17.16 -0.95 -11.89
N HIS A 72 17.80 -0.13 -12.72
CA HIS A 72 18.92 0.71 -12.30
C HIS A 72 18.51 1.68 -11.18
N ALA A 73 17.30 2.25 -11.23
CA ALA A 73 16.80 3.11 -10.17
C ALA A 73 16.61 2.37 -8.83
N VAL A 74 16.21 1.09 -8.88
CA VAL A 74 16.18 0.23 -7.69
C VAL A 74 17.58 -0.05 -7.16
N GLU A 75 18.51 -0.42 -8.03
CA GLU A 75 19.87 -0.86 -7.65
C GLU A 75 20.75 0.30 -7.14
N GLU A 76 20.63 1.49 -7.76
CA GLU A 76 21.63 2.56 -7.61
C GLU A 76 21.04 3.90 -7.14
N HIS A 77 19.73 4.13 -7.27
CA HIS A 77 19.09 5.43 -6.96
C HIS A 77 18.12 5.39 -5.79
N GLY A 78 18.04 4.26 -5.07
CA GLY A 78 17.22 4.14 -3.86
C GLY A 78 15.72 4.22 -4.12
N LEU A 79 15.23 3.75 -5.28
CA LEU A 79 13.80 3.81 -5.62
C LEU A 79 12.92 3.21 -4.52
N LEU A 80 13.31 2.07 -3.92
CA LEU A 80 12.54 1.40 -2.88
C LEU A 80 12.37 2.27 -1.62
N ASP A 81 13.41 3.00 -1.23
CA ASP A 81 13.35 3.90 -0.07
C ASP A 81 12.42 5.09 -0.37
N GLN A 82 12.49 5.64 -1.59
CA GLN A 82 11.66 6.77 -2.01
C GLN A 82 10.17 6.41 -2.03
N ILE A 83 9.81 5.24 -2.55
CA ILE A 83 8.39 4.81 -2.61
C ILE A 83 7.85 4.34 -1.26
N ALA A 84 8.72 3.88 -0.36
CA ALA A 84 8.32 3.44 0.98
C ALA A 84 8.09 4.63 1.94
N ALA A 85 8.74 5.77 1.69
CA ALA A 85 8.69 6.95 2.54
C ALA A 85 7.26 7.52 2.74
N PRO A 86 7.00 8.25 3.84
CA PRO A 86 5.73 8.95 4.03
C PRO A 86 5.45 9.98 2.93
N SER A 87 4.17 10.30 2.69
CA SER A 87 3.77 11.35 1.74
C SER A 87 4.49 12.66 2.03
N GLY A 88 5.00 13.32 0.99
CA GLY A 88 5.80 14.55 1.09
C GLY A 88 7.26 14.34 1.51
N GLN A 89 7.70 13.11 1.78
CA GLN A 89 9.10 12.80 2.15
C GLN A 89 9.80 11.87 1.14
N GLY A 90 9.08 11.38 0.15
CA GLY A 90 9.62 10.57 -0.94
C GLY A 90 8.81 10.74 -2.22
N MET A 91 8.77 9.69 -3.03
CA MET A 91 8.12 9.70 -4.34
C MET A 91 6.97 8.69 -4.40
N PRO A 92 5.82 9.02 -5.01
CA PRO A 92 5.45 10.35 -5.51
C PRO A 92 5.27 11.39 -4.38
N GLN A 93 5.57 12.66 -4.66
CA GLN A 93 5.59 13.72 -3.64
C GLN A 93 4.23 13.96 -3.00
N ASP A 94 3.18 14.09 -3.81
CA ASP A 94 1.85 14.47 -3.34
C ASP A 94 1.15 13.34 -2.59
N LEU A 95 1.24 12.13 -3.14
CA LEU A 95 0.56 10.96 -2.60
C LEU A 95 1.46 9.73 -2.69
N ARG A 96 1.80 9.17 -1.52
CA ARG A 96 2.48 7.90 -1.41
C ARG A 96 1.70 6.80 -2.12
N LEU A 97 2.42 5.88 -2.77
CA LEU A 97 1.82 4.69 -3.36
C LEU A 97 1.07 3.85 -2.31
N PRO A 98 -0.04 3.19 -2.70
CA PRO A 98 -0.64 2.15 -1.89
C PRO A 98 0.36 1.04 -1.57
N GLN A 99 0.30 0.51 -0.35
CA GLN A 99 1.24 -0.53 0.10
C GLN A 99 1.35 -1.73 -0.85
N PRO A 100 0.25 -2.27 -1.42
CA PRO A 100 0.35 -3.39 -2.36
C PRO A 100 1.19 -3.08 -3.61
N GLN A 101 1.21 -1.83 -4.08
CA GLN A 101 2.03 -1.44 -5.23
C GLN A 101 3.51 -1.37 -4.86
N ILE A 102 3.83 -0.87 -3.66
CA ILE A 102 5.19 -0.88 -3.12
C ILE A 102 5.68 -2.32 -2.97
N ASP A 103 4.82 -3.21 -2.48
CA ASP A 103 5.14 -4.62 -2.29
C ASP A 103 5.44 -5.31 -3.63
N LEU A 104 4.68 -5.02 -4.69
CA LEU A 104 4.96 -5.55 -6.03
C LEU A 104 6.35 -5.13 -6.54
N ILE A 105 6.72 -3.85 -6.42
CA ILE A 105 8.05 -3.36 -6.85
C ILE A 105 9.16 -3.99 -5.99
N THR A 106 8.91 -4.12 -4.68
CA THR A 106 9.86 -4.72 -3.72
C THR A 106 10.08 -6.21 -4.01
N ILE A 107 9.01 -6.98 -4.24
CA ILE A 107 9.09 -8.41 -4.55
C ILE A 107 9.77 -8.61 -5.90
N TRP A 108 9.43 -7.80 -6.91
CA TRP A 108 10.10 -7.84 -8.20
C TRP A 108 11.62 -7.68 -8.07
N ALA A 109 12.08 -6.70 -7.27
CA ALA A 109 13.50 -6.50 -6.99
C ALA A 109 14.12 -7.70 -6.25
N GLN A 110 13.45 -8.22 -5.22
CA GLN A 110 13.95 -9.33 -4.40
C GLN A 110 13.97 -10.67 -5.15
N THR A 111 13.11 -10.85 -6.14
CA THR A 111 13.02 -12.06 -6.96
C THR A 111 13.94 -12.03 -8.18
N GLY A 112 14.82 -11.02 -8.29
CA GLY A 112 15.85 -10.95 -9.33
C GLY A 112 15.40 -10.24 -10.60
N PHE A 113 14.47 -9.30 -10.50
CA PHE A 113 14.00 -8.45 -11.60
C PHE A 113 13.41 -9.26 -12.77
N ASN A 114 12.42 -10.12 -12.50
CA ASN A 114 11.78 -10.90 -13.58
C ASN A 114 11.15 -9.97 -14.64
N PRO A 115 11.43 -10.16 -15.95
CA PRO A 115 10.95 -9.28 -17.02
C PRO A 115 9.44 -9.39 -17.29
#